data_AF-G1KMA7-F1
#
_entry.id   AF-G1KMA7-F1
#
_cell.length_a   1.000
_cell.length_b   1.000
_cell.length_c   1.000
_cell.angle_alpha   90.00
_cell.angle_beta   90.00
_cell.angle_gamma   90.00
#
_symmetry.space_group_name_H-M   'P 1'
#
loop_
_entity.id
_entity.type
_entity.pdbx_description
1 polymer ?
#
loop_
_entity_poly.entity_id
_entity_poly.type
_entity_poly.pdbx_seq_one_letter_code
_entity_poly.pdbx_strand_id
1 'polypeptide(L)'
;MAALRTFGPVLGKRLAAVSPKPVLALLQPQRGHRLTPSDDELYQKTTIRHLEKESPDIMFVESYTRRGFTISGNKIVGPCAILPRAILQWNVGTHTDITAESLTLFRLLEPRIEILVLGTGDKVQRLDPAVLKLMRQCGIAVEIQDTPNACATFNFLTSERRLTAAGLIPPPAAAGA
;
A
#
# COMPACT_ATOMS: atom_id res chain seq x y z
N MET A 1 -53.31 20.05 -31.32
CA MET A 1 -53.06 18.93 -32.26
C MET A 1 -53.20 17.63 -31.49
N ALA A 2 -54.08 16.75 -31.97
CA ALA A 2 -54.40 15.35 -31.64
C ALA A 2 -53.80 14.74 -30.35
N ALA A 3 -54.60 14.46 -29.30
CA ALA A 3 -55.58 13.35 -29.11
C ALA A 3 -54.91 12.09 -28.53
N LEU A 4 -54.70 12.00 -27.21
CA LEU A 4 -55.58 11.53 -26.12
C LEU A 4 -56.00 10.04 -26.16
N ARG A 5 -55.52 9.33 -25.11
CA ARG A 5 -56.13 8.27 -24.29
C ARG A 5 -57.62 7.97 -24.56
N THR A 6 -58.03 6.70 -24.51
CA THR A 6 -58.77 6.09 -23.37
C THR A 6 -59.17 4.62 -23.60
N PHE A 7 -59.32 3.91 -22.48
CA PHE A 7 -59.80 2.54 -22.24
C PHE A 7 -61.23 2.23 -22.72
N GLY A 8 -61.52 0.95 -22.99
CA GLY A 8 -62.87 0.37 -22.93
C GLY A 8 -62.91 -1.14 -23.27
N PRO A 9 -63.82 -1.95 -22.69
CA PRO A 9 -63.64 -3.41 -22.50
C PRO A 9 -64.71 -4.31 -23.20
N VAL A 10 -64.67 -5.61 -22.87
CA VAL A 10 -65.80 -6.56 -22.65
C VAL A 10 -66.00 -7.75 -23.63
N LEU A 11 -65.95 -8.95 -23.03
CA LEU A 11 -66.68 -10.22 -23.26
C LEU A 11 -66.39 -11.17 -24.44
N GLY A 12 -66.24 -12.45 -24.08
CA GLY A 12 -67.08 -13.49 -24.73
C GLY A 12 -66.50 -14.88 -24.93
N LYS A 13 -66.64 -15.73 -23.90
CA LYS A 13 -66.97 -17.19 -23.92
C LYS A 13 -66.02 -18.16 -24.68
N ARG A 14 -65.32 -19.05 -23.96
CA ARG A 14 -65.73 -20.42 -23.53
C ARG A 14 -65.98 -21.40 -24.68
N LEU A 15 -65.20 -22.49 -24.69
CA LEU A 15 -65.46 -23.90 -25.06
C LEU A 15 -64.05 -24.56 -25.20
N ALA A 16 -63.71 -25.77 -24.80
CA ALA A 16 -64.46 -26.92 -24.30
C ALA A 16 -63.50 -27.78 -23.45
N ALA A 17 -64.08 -28.60 -22.58
CA ALA A 17 -63.38 -29.65 -21.85
C ALA A 17 -63.27 -30.94 -22.70
N VAL A 18 -62.44 -31.86 -22.20
CA VAL A 18 -62.46 -33.32 -22.38
C VAL A 18 -61.45 -33.91 -23.39
N SER A 19 -60.65 -34.83 -22.83
CA SER A 19 -59.72 -35.83 -23.41
C SER A 19 -60.42 -36.82 -24.38
N PRO A 20 -59.91 -38.02 -24.77
CA PRO A 20 -58.64 -38.73 -24.51
C PRO A 20 -57.94 -39.28 -25.78
N LYS A 21 -56.61 -39.49 -25.74
CA LYS A 21 -55.84 -40.77 -25.66
C LYS A 21 -55.93 -41.71 -26.92
N PRO A 22 -55.16 -42.82 -27.00
CA PRO A 22 -53.97 -42.89 -27.86
C PRO A 22 -54.00 -44.12 -28.77
N VAL A 23 -53.10 -44.29 -29.72
CA VAL A 23 -52.60 -45.65 -30.00
C VAL A 23 -51.21 -45.62 -30.66
N LEU A 24 -50.38 -46.56 -30.20
CA LEU A 24 -49.38 -47.31 -30.96
C LEU A 24 -48.14 -46.55 -31.46
N ALA A 25 -46.96 -46.95 -31.00
CA ALA A 25 -46.28 -48.14 -31.48
C ALA A 25 -44.82 -48.11 -31.00
N LEU A 26 -44.34 -49.24 -30.49
CA LEU A 26 -42.92 -49.47 -30.25
C LEU A 26 -42.18 -49.56 -31.58
N LEU A 27 -41.10 -48.77 -31.73
CA LEU A 27 -40.06 -48.97 -32.75
C LEU A 27 -38.68 -48.92 -32.09
N GLN A 28 -38.08 -50.10 -32.04
CA GLN A 28 -36.70 -50.53 -32.29
C GLN A 28 -35.47 -49.65 -31.91
N PRO A 29 -34.34 -50.30 -31.53
CA PRO A 29 -33.16 -49.65 -30.99
C PRO A 29 -32.24 -49.11 -32.09
N GLN A 30 -31.55 -47.99 -31.82
CA GLN A 30 -30.42 -47.50 -32.61
C GLN A 30 -29.28 -47.13 -31.66
N ARG A 31 -28.14 -47.82 -31.81
CA ARG A 31 -26.85 -47.49 -31.18
C ARG A 31 -26.28 -46.25 -31.87
N GLY A 32 -25.73 -45.31 -31.09
CA GLY A 32 -24.91 -44.24 -31.65
C GLY A 32 -24.47 -43.21 -30.61
N HIS A 33 -23.28 -43.44 -30.06
CA HIS A 33 -22.41 -42.52 -29.32
C HIS A 33 -23.00 -41.18 -28.84
N ARG A 34 -23.45 -41.15 -27.58
CA ARG A 34 -23.45 -39.91 -26.80
C ARG A 34 -22.02 -39.73 -26.28
N LEU A 35 -21.24 -38.87 -26.92
CA LEU A 35 -20.06 -38.29 -26.28
C LEU A 35 -20.58 -37.60 -25.02
N THR A 36 -20.35 -38.21 -23.87
CA THR A 36 -20.37 -37.47 -22.61
C THR A 36 -19.27 -36.41 -22.74
N PRO A 37 -19.46 -35.17 -22.23
CA PRO A 37 -18.32 -34.30 -22.03
C PRO A 37 -17.32 -35.11 -21.21
N SER A 38 -16.18 -35.42 -21.81
CA SER A 38 -15.04 -35.96 -21.07
C SER A 38 -14.72 -34.98 -19.95
N ASP A 39 -14.21 -35.48 -18.83
CA ASP A 39 -13.86 -34.74 -17.61
C ASP A 39 -12.86 -33.57 -17.80
N ASP A 40 -12.61 -33.14 -19.04
CA ASP A 40 -11.80 -31.99 -19.44
C ASP A 40 -12.52 -30.63 -19.25
N GLU A 41 -13.77 -30.60 -18.79
CA GLU A 41 -14.49 -29.35 -18.46
C GLU A 41 -14.35 -28.88 -17.01
N LEU A 42 -13.60 -29.60 -16.16
CA LEU A 42 -13.28 -29.08 -14.83
C LEU A 42 -12.03 -28.19 -14.85
N TYR A 43 -12.00 -27.20 -15.75
CA TYR A 43 -11.12 -26.05 -15.60
C TYR A 43 -11.62 -25.20 -14.43
N GLN A 44 -11.25 -25.58 -13.21
CA GLN A 44 -11.26 -24.67 -12.07
C GLN A 44 -10.24 -23.57 -12.35
N LYS A 45 -10.67 -22.53 -13.05
CA LYS A 45 -9.89 -21.34 -13.29
C LYS A 45 -9.68 -20.65 -11.95
N THR A 46 -8.58 -20.96 -11.27
CA THR A 46 -8.18 -20.29 -10.03
C THR A 46 -7.82 -18.86 -10.43
N THR A 47 -8.82 -17.98 -10.38
CA THR A 47 -8.59 -16.55 -10.61
C THR A 47 -7.91 -16.04 -9.36
N ILE A 48 -6.59 -15.91 -9.41
CA ILE A 48 -5.84 -15.22 -8.36
C ILE A 48 -6.21 -13.75 -8.46
N ARG A 49 -7.23 -13.33 -7.71
CA ARG A 49 -7.52 -11.92 -7.52
C ARG A 49 -6.59 -11.45 -6.42
N HIS A 50 -5.51 -10.79 -6.80
CA HIS A 50 -4.58 -10.15 -5.87
C HIS A 50 -3.65 -11.13 -5.12
N LEU A 51 -2.50 -11.43 -5.74
CA LEU A 51 -1.31 -11.88 -5.04
C LEU A 51 -0.70 -10.63 -4.37
N GLU A 52 -1.33 -10.17 -3.29
CA GLU A 52 -0.66 -9.24 -2.40
C GLU A 52 0.43 -10.05 -1.71
N LYS A 53 1.63 -9.99 -2.30
CA LYS A 53 2.83 -10.45 -1.63
C LYS A 53 2.86 -9.64 -0.34
N GLU A 54 2.58 -10.29 0.79
CA GLU A 54 2.68 -9.72 2.12
C GLU A 54 4.07 -9.09 2.19
N SER A 55 4.11 -7.80 1.91
CA SER A 55 5.35 -7.06 1.78
C SER A 55 5.64 -6.68 3.22
N PRO A 56 6.77 -7.12 3.81
CA PRO A 56 7.06 -6.78 5.20
C PRO A 56 6.95 -5.26 5.32
N ASP A 57 6.00 -4.74 6.11
CA ASP A 57 5.54 -3.33 6.11
C ASP A 57 6.65 -2.33 5.77
N ILE A 58 6.85 -2.06 4.47
CA ILE A 58 7.95 -1.23 4.01
C ILE A 58 7.50 0.21 4.25
N MET A 59 8.19 0.89 5.15
CA MET A 59 7.87 2.27 5.49
C MET A 59 8.38 3.21 4.41
N PHE A 60 7.48 3.94 3.76
CA PHE A 60 7.82 4.96 2.77
C PHE A 60 7.32 6.32 3.22
N VAL A 61 8.15 7.33 3.04
CA VAL A 61 7.73 8.72 3.21
C VAL A 61 6.96 9.15 1.98
N GLU A 62 5.67 9.43 2.14
CA GLU A 62 4.77 9.83 1.05
C GLU A 62 4.79 11.34 0.82
N SER A 63 4.74 12.10 1.92
CA SER A 63 4.75 13.57 1.87
C SER A 63 5.32 14.16 3.15
N TYR A 64 5.76 15.41 3.06
CA TYR A 64 6.18 16.20 4.19
C TYR A 64 5.50 17.56 4.16
N THR A 65 5.35 18.15 5.34
CA THR A 65 4.79 19.48 5.55
C THR A 65 5.63 20.19 6.60
N ARG A 66 5.36 21.48 6.80
CA ARG A 66 5.97 22.27 7.89
C ARG A 66 5.69 21.71 9.29
N ARG A 67 4.63 20.89 9.41
CA ARG A 67 4.21 20.29 10.69
C ARG A 67 4.77 18.89 10.91
N GLY A 68 5.32 18.22 9.90
CA GLY A 68 5.73 16.81 10.00
C GLY A 68 5.55 16.04 8.70
N PHE A 69 5.28 14.74 8.81
CA PHE A 69 5.40 13.79 7.71
C PHE A 69 4.16 12.89 7.58
N THR A 70 3.92 12.40 6.38
CA THR A 70 3.00 11.29 6.12
C THR A 70 3.83 10.09 5.68
N ILE A 71 3.76 9.00 6.42
CA ILE A 71 4.58 7.80 6.22
C ILE A 71 3.67 6.57 6.22
N SER A 72 3.58 5.89 5.08
CA SER A 72 2.70 4.73 4.87
C SER A 72 1.28 4.97 5.44
N GLY A 73 0.64 6.08 5.04
CA GLY A 73 -0.67 6.52 5.51
C GLY A 73 -0.73 7.17 6.91
N ASN A 74 0.34 7.09 7.72
CA ASN A 74 0.37 7.63 9.08
C ASN A 74 0.87 9.08 9.09
N LYS A 75 0.10 9.97 9.70
CA LYS A 75 0.49 11.38 9.91
C LYS A 75 1.25 11.54 11.21
N ILE A 76 2.49 12.01 11.12
CA ILE A 76 3.38 12.23 12.25
C ILE A 76 3.67 13.72 12.34
N VAL A 77 3.51 14.28 13.54
CA VAL A 77 3.73 15.69 13.81
C VAL A 77 5.11 15.87 14.42
N GLY A 78 5.88 16.79 13.85
CA GLY A 78 7.22 17.15 14.29
C GLY A 78 8.32 16.23 13.72
N PRO A 79 9.51 16.32 14.33
CA PRO A 79 10.64 15.47 14.00
C PRO A 79 10.36 14.01 14.32
N CYS A 80 10.82 13.11 13.46
CA CYS A 80 10.59 11.67 13.61
C CYS A 80 11.82 10.83 13.27
N ALA A 81 11.88 9.66 13.90
CA ALA A 81 12.83 8.61 13.62
C ALA A 81 12.08 7.44 12.97
N ILE A 82 12.42 7.16 11.71
CA ILE A 82 11.88 6.05 10.94
C ILE A 82 12.85 4.87 11.08
N LEU A 83 12.36 3.78 11.64
CA LEU A 83 13.09 2.54 11.82
C LEU A 83 12.48 1.46 10.92
N PRO A 84 13.20 0.35 10.64
CA PRO A 84 12.67 -0.72 9.78
C PRO A 84 11.33 -1.31 10.22
N ARG A 85 10.97 -1.18 11.51
CA ARG A 85 9.74 -1.79 12.08
C ARG A 85 8.89 -0.81 12.90
N ALA A 86 9.27 0.46 12.98
CA ALA A 86 8.61 1.42 13.86
C ALA A 86 8.85 2.85 13.40
N ILE A 87 7.92 3.73 13.74
CA ILE A 87 8.11 5.18 13.63
C ILE A 87 7.98 5.77 15.02
N LEU A 88 9.01 6.50 15.43
CA LEU A 88 9.09 7.11 16.75
C LEU A 88 9.18 8.63 16.61
N GLN A 89 8.61 9.35 17.58
CA GLN A 89 8.85 10.78 17.68
C GLN A 89 10.29 11.00 18.13
N TRP A 90 11.00 11.88 17.44
CA TRP A 90 12.41 12.14 17.71
C TRP A 90 12.56 13.46 18.45
N ASN A 91 13.14 13.43 19.65
CA ASN A 91 13.24 14.60 20.51
C ASN A 91 14.43 15.50 20.12
N VAL A 92 14.34 16.09 18.92
CA VAL A 92 15.36 16.96 18.32
C VAL A 92 14.64 18.12 17.64
N GLY A 93 14.74 19.34 18.19
CA GLY A 93 14.05 20.49 17.62
C GLY A 93 14.74 21.02 16.36
N THR A 94 16.06 21.04 16.38
CA THR A 94 16.90 21.51 15.26
C THR A 94 18.16 20.66 15.11
N HIS A 95 18.93 20.91 14.06
CA HIS A 95 20.17 20.19 13.78
C HIS A 95 21.22 20.24 14.92
N THR A 96 21.18 21.28 15.78
CA THR A 96 22.09 21.39 16.94
C THR A 96 21.79 20.39 18.04
N ASP A 97 20.56 19.85 18.07
CA ASP A 97 20.13 18.87 19.06
C ASP A 97 20.47 17.44 18.63
N ILE A 98 21.13 17.28 17.47
CA ILE A 98 21.63 16.00 16.97
C ILE A 98 22.97 15.71 17.67
N THR A 99 22.90 14.88 18.70
CA THR A 99 24.01 14.50 19.56
C THR A 99 24.18 12.98 19.57
N ALA A 100 25.26 12.51 20.18
CA ALA A 100 25.47 11.07 20.41
C ALA A 100 24.30 10.43 21.16
N GLU A 101 23.68 11.18 22.08
CA GLU A 101 22.54 10.73 22.88
C GLU A 101 21.27 10.63 22.04
N SER A 102 20.94 11.66 21.26
CA SER A 102 19.73 11.63 20.42
C SER A 102 19.81 10.61 19.28
N LEU A 103 21.01 10.16 18.91
CA LEU A 103 21.23 9.07 17.95
C LEU A 103 21.34 7.67 18.59
N THR A 104 21.24 7.55 19.92
CA THR A 104 21.39 6.27 20.63
C THR A 104 20.39 5.23 20.15
N LEU A 105 19.14 5.64 19.86
CA LEU A 105 18.09 4.71 19.44
C LEU A 105 18.50 3.90 18.20
N PHE A 106 19.21 4.52 17.25
CA PHE A 106 19.64 3.88 16.00
C PHE A 106 20.76 2.87 16.23
N ARG A 107 21.57 3.06 17.27
CA ARG A 107 22.69 2.16 17.61
C ARG A 107 22.25 0.89 18.32
N LEU A 108 21.04 0.89 18.89
CA LEU A 108 20.52 -0.20 19.72
C LEU A 108 19.67 -1.21 18.95
N LEU A 109 19.44 -1.00 17.65
CA LEU A 109 18.59 -1.89 16.85
C LEU A 109 19.34 -3.14 16.40
N GLU A 110 18.60 -4.25 16.37
CA GLU A 110 19.02 -5.51 15.77
C GLU A 110 17.95 -5.98 14.75
N PRO A 111 18.30 -6.30 13.50
CA PRO A 111 19.65 -6.23 12.93
C PRO A 111 20.17 -4.78 12.84
N ARG A 112 21.49 -4.62 12.94
CA ARG A 112 22.14 -3.32 12.89
C ARG A 112 21.80 -2.56 11.60
N ILE A 113 21.49 -1.28 11.74
CA ILE A 113 21.30 -0.35 10.62
C ILE A 113 22.64 -0.13 9.91
N GLU A 114 22.66 -0.22 8.58
CA GLU A 114 23.84 0.07 7.77
C GLU A 114 23.93 1.56 7.40
N ILE A 115 22.79 2.18 7.09
CA ILE A 115 22.71 3.59 6.69
C ILE A 115 21.65 4.33 7.51
N LEU A 116 22.06 5.45 8.11
CA LEU A 116 21.16 6.42 8.72
C LEU A 116 21.11 7.68 7.85
N VAL A 117 19.93 7.99 7.32
CA VAL A 117 19.69 9.23 6.57
C VAL A 117 19.17 10.30 7.53
N LEU A 118 19.85 11.45 7.61
CA LEU A 118 19.46 12.57 8.46
C LEU A 118 18.97 13.74 7.61
N GLY A 119 17.70 14.09 7.78
CA GLY A 119 17.07 15.27 7.18
C GLY A 119 17.12 16.45 8.15
N THR A 120 17.93 17.47 7.86
CA THR A 120 18.18 18.61 8.77
C THR A 120 17.24 19.80 8.56
N GLY A 121 16.10 19.60 7.89
CA GLY A 121 15.12 20.65 7.58
C GLY A 121 15.28 21.18 6.16
N ASP A 122 15.28 22.51 5.99
CA ASP A 122 15.28 23.16 4.66
C ASP A 122 16.66 23.15 3.97
N LYS A 123 17.74 22.96 4.74
CA LYS A 123 19.12 22.97 4.22
C LYS A 123 19.95 21.89 4.88
N VAL A 124 20.97 21.43 4.15
CA VAL A 124 22.02 20.56 4.70
C VAL A 124 22.77 21.32 5.79
N GLN A 125 22.82 20.75 6.99
CA GLN A 125 23.56 21.32 8.12
C GLN A 125 24.78 20.47 8.44
N ARG A 126 25.84 21.09 8.94
CA ARG A 126 27.00 20.36 9.44
C ARG A 126 26.72 19.85 10.85
N LEU A 127 26.94 18.56 11.06
CA LEU A 127 26.88 17.94 12.38
C LEU A 127 28.27 17.88 13.01
N ASP A 128 28.30 17.70 14.32
CA ASP A 128 29.55 17.50 15.06
C ASP A 128 30.32 16.29 14.51
N PRO A 129 31.58 16.47 14.05
CA PRO A 129 32.43 15.37 13.57
C PRO A 129 32.58 14.22 14.58
N ALA A 130 32.51 14.49 15.88
CA ALA A 130 32.57 13.47 16.92
C ALA A 130 31.36 12.53 16.87
N VAL A 131 30.17 13.06 16.59
CA VAL A 131 28.94 12.27 16.42
C VAL A 131 29.06 11.38 15.19
N LEU A 132 29.55 11.91 14.07
CA LEU A 132 29.75 11.13 12.84
C LEU A 132 30.80 10.02 13.02
N LYS A 133 31.88 10.33 13.73
CA LYS A 133 32.92 9.34 14.07
C LYS A 133 32.34 8.23 14.94
N LEU A 134 31.52 8.55 15.94
CA LEU A 134 30.86 7.57 16.80
C LEU A 134 29.95 6.64 15.98
N MET A 135 29.10 7.18 15.11
CA MET A 135 28.21 6.37 14.27
C MET A 135 28.99 5.44 13.34
N ARG A 136 30.08 5.95 12.74
CA ARG A 136 30.97 5.13 11.92
C ARG A 136 31.65 4.00 12.70
N GLN A 137 32.06 4.25 13.94
CA GLN A 137 32.60 3.20 14.83
C GLN A 137 31.56 2.13 15.18
N CYS A 138 30.28 2.51 15.25
CA CYS A 138 29.17 1.59 15.36
C CYS A 138 28.84 0.86 14.04
N GLY A 139 29.58 1.12 12.94
CA GLY A 139 29.33 0.51 11.63
C GLY A 139 28.12 1.09 10.90
N ILE A 140 27.66 2.28 11.28
CA ILE A 140 26.52 2.96 10.67
C ILE A 140 27.05 4.11 9.82
N ALA A 141 26.80 4.08 8.51
CA ALA A 141 27.08 5.20 7.62
C ALA A 141 25.99 6.28 7.80
N VAL A 142 26.39 7.54 7.88
CA VAL A 142 25.45 8.66 8.08
C VAL A 142 25.45 9.54 6.83
N GLU A 143 24.28 9.68 6.22
CA GLU A 143 24.02 10.57 5.09
C GLU A 143 23.25 11.79 5.59
N ILE A 144 23.83 12.99 5.47
CA ILE A 144 23.19 14.23 5.93
C ILE A 144 22.70 15.01 4.72
N GLN A 145 21.41 15.31 4.68
CA GLN A 145 20.74 16.02 3.60
C GLN A 145 19.70 17.01 4.15
N ASP A 146 19.22 17.91 3.30
CA ASP A 146 17.95 18.59 3.52
C ASP A 146 16.80 17.56 3.46
N THR A 147 15.72 17.85 4.18
CA THR A 147 14.62 16.90 4.40
C THR A 147 13.97 16.39 3.10
N PRO A 148 13.71 17.21 2.06
CA PRO A 148 13.18 16.71 0.80
C PRO A 148 14.06 15.62 0.16
N ASN A 149 15.37 15.85 0.10
CA ASN A 149 16.33 14.90 -0.46
C ASN A 149 16.50 13.69 0.46
N ALA A 150 16.53 13.89 1.78
CA ALA A 150 16.59 12.81 2.77
C ALA A 150 15.42 11.83 2.62
N CYS A 151 14.20 12.33 2.42
CA CYS A 151 13.02 11.50 2.18
C CYS A 151 13.18 10.65 0.91
N ALA A 152 13.66 11.23 -0.19
CA ALA A 152 13.88 10.52 -1.43
C ALA A 152 14.96 9.44 -1.30
N THR A 153 16.10 9.78 -0.68
CA THR A 153 17.21 8.86 -0.40
C THR A 153 16.77 7.70 0.49
N PHE A 154 16.04 7.99 1.57
CA PHE A 154 15.48 6.96 2.45
C PHE A 154 14.56 6.00 1.68
N ASN A 155 13.61 6.55 0.90
CA ASN A 155 12.70 5.73 0.11
C ASN A 155 13.46 4.84 -0.90
N PHE A 156 14.47 5.38 -1.58
CA PHE A 156 15.30 4.62 -2.51
C PHE A 156 16.03 3.46 -1.80
N LEU A 157 16.77 3.75 -0.73
CA LEU A 157 17.51 2.72 0.02
C LEU A 157 16.60 1.65 0.61
N THR A 158 15.44 2.05 1.11
CA THR A 158 14.41 1.15 1.63
C THR A 158 13.82 0.28 0.53
N SER A 159 13.61 0.82 -0.68
CA SER A 159 13.15 0.03 -1.85
C SER A 159 14.17 -1.02 -2.30
N GLU A 160 15.46 -0.73 -2.14
CA GLU A 160 16.58 -1.66 -2.34
C GLU A 160 16.74 -2.67 -1.19
N ARG A 161 15.81 -2.68 -0.23
CA ARG A 161 15.79 -3.58 0.93
C ARG A 161 17.06 -3.51 1.78
N ARG A 162 17.71 -2.34 1.81
CA ARG A 162 18.83 -2.11 2.71
C ARG A 162 18.37 -1.87 4.13
N LEU A 163 19.18 -2.25 5.10
CA LEU A 163 18.94 -1.96 6.52
C LEU A 163 19.16 -0.47 6.78
N THR A 164 18.14 0.33 6.49
CA THR A 164 18.20 1.79 6.53
C THR A 164 17.23 2.33 7.57
N ALA A 165 17.63 3.43 8.21
CA ALA A 165 16.76 4.24 9.04
C ALA A 165 16.86 5.71 8.65
N ALA A 166 15.92 6.53 9.12
CA ALA A 166 15.97 7.96 8.93
C ALA A 166 15.68 8.73 10.22
N GLY A 167 16.34 9.87 10.41
CA GLY A 167 15.98 10.90 11.38
C GLY A 167 15.64 12.18 10.63
N LEU A 168 14.37 12.60 10.67
CA LEU A 168 13.87 13.69 9.83
C LEU A 168 13.34 14.83 10.69
N ILE A 169 13.80 16.04 10.39
CA ILE A 169 13.27 17.29 10.95
C ILE A 169 12.39 17.94 9.87
N PRO A 170 11.12 18.31 10.17
CA PRO A 170 10.29 18.97 9.18
C PRO A 170 10.90 20.32 8.79
N PRO A 171 10.87 20.70 7.49
CA PRO A 171 11.41 21.98 7.08
C PRO A 171 10.66 23.13 7.79
N PRO A 172 11.37 24.18 8.25
CA PRO A 172 10.76 25.33 8.86
C PRO A 172 9.73 25.97 7.92
N ALA A 173 8.78 26.68 8.52
CA ALA A 173 7.91 27.55 7.74
C ALA A 173 8.78 28.58 6.99
N ALA A 174 8.87 28.48 5.66
CA ALA A 174 9.42 29.55 4.84
C ALA A 174 8.77 30.87 5.28
N ALA A 175 9.60 31.81 5.73
CA ALA A 175 9.17 33.16 6.08
C ALA A 175 8.77 33.86 4.76
N GLY A 176 7.47 33.99 4.53
CA GLY A 176 6.92 34.80 3.45
C GLY A 176 6.78 34.07 2.11
N ALA A 177 5.53 33.77 1.75
CA ALA A 177 4.99 33.98 0.41
C ALA A 177 3.62 34.62 0.59
#